data_AF-A0ABD0NMT5-F1
#
_entry.id   AF-A0ABD0NMT5-F1
#
_cell.length_a   1.000
_cell.length_b   1.000
_cell.length_c   1.000
_cell.angle_alpha   90.00
_cell.angle_beta   90.00
_cell.angle_gamma   90.00
#
_symmetry.space_group_name_H-M   'P 1'
#
loop_
_entity.id
_entity.type
_entity.pdbx_description
1 polymer ?
#
loop_
_entity_poly.entity_id
_entity_poly.type
_entity_poly.pdbx_seq_one_letter_code
_entity_poly.pdbx_strand_id
1 'polypeptide(L)' 'EEEAKRLVRDAIAAGIFNDLGSGSNIDLCVITKGKVDYLRPHDVANKKGV' A
#
# COMPACT_ATOMS: atom_id res chain seq x y z
N GLU A 1 -11.15 -10.29 1.93
CA GLU A 1 -10.32 -9.47 1.03
C GLU A 1 -9.92 -8.16 1.71
N GLU A 2 -10.89 -7.34 2.14
CA GLU A 2 -10.62 -6.02 2.74
C GLU A 2 -9.74 -6.06 3.99
N GLU A 3 -9.94 -7.02 4.90
CA GLU A 3 -9.07 -7.16 6.07
C GLU A 3 -7.62 -7.51 5.70
N ALA A 4 -7.43 -8.32 4.65
CA ALA A 4 -6.10 -8.67 4.16
C ALA A 4 -5.42 -7.47 3.49
N LYS A 5 -6.17 -6.69 2.69
CA LYS A 5 -5.68 -5.42 2.13
C LYS A 5 -5.27 -4.47 3.24
N ARG A 6 -6.10 -4.29 4.28
CA ARG A 6 -5.81 -3.43 5.43
C ARG A 6 -4.56 -3.88 6.18
N LEU A 7 -4.43 -5.19 6.46
CA LEU A 7 -3.27 -5.74 7.15
C LEU A 7 -1.96 -5.44 6.39
N VAL A 8 -1.95 -5.70 5.07
CA VAL A 8 -0.75 -5.46 4.24
C VAL A 8 -0.49 -3.96 4.08
N ARG A 9 -1.53 -3.15 3.94
CA ARG A 9 -1.43 -1.68 3.92
C ARG A 9 -0.76 -1.18 5.20
N ASP A 10 -1.23 -1.59 6.37
CA ASP A 10 -0.70 -1.17 7.66
C ASP A 10 0.78 -1.58 7.83
N ALA A 11 1.15 -2.78 7.37
CA ALA A 11 2.53 -3.26 7.39
C ALA A 11 3.45 -2.42 6.48
N ILE A 12 3.02 -2.08 5.26
CA ILE A 12 3.80 -1.23 4.35
C ILE A 12 3.89 0.20 4.90
N ALA A 13 2.79 0.74 5.44
CA ALA A 13 2.77 2.05 6.09
C ALA A 13 3.78 2.11 7.25
N ALA A 14 3.85 1.07 8.08
CA ALA A 14 4.85 0.98 9.15
C ALA A 14 6.29 1.06 8.60
N GLY A 15 6.59 0.41 7.48
CA GLY A 15 7.88 0.54 6.80
C GLY A 15 8.13 1.98 6.32
N ILE A 16 7.17 2.57 5.60
CA ILE A 16 7.25 3.96 5.11
C ILE A 16 7.54 4.97 6.24
N PHE A 17 6.92 4.80 7.42
CA PHE A 17 7.08 5.76 8.52
C PHE A 17 8.30 5.51 9.42
N ASN A 18 8.98 4.36 9.29
CA ASN A 18 10.09 3.99 10.17
C ASN A 18 11.41 3.71 9.44
N ASP A 19 11.43 3.76 8.10
CA ASP A 19 12.63 3.61 7.28
C ASP A 19 12.84 4.83 6.37
N LEU A 20 14.05 5.41 6.40
CA LEU A 20 14.41 6.61 5.62
C LEU A 20 14.45 6.35 4.11
N GLY A 21 14.66 5.08 3.70
CA GLY A 21 14.66 4.66 2.30
C GLY A 21 13.27 4.42 1.73
N SER A 22 12.23 4.43 2.57
CA SER A 22 10.85 4.08 2.21
C SER A 22 9.95 5.33 2.20
N GLY A 23 9.00 5.42 1.25
CA GLY A 23 8.19 6.62 1.10
C GLY A 23 7.13 6.61 -0.01
N SER A 24 6.45 7.74 -0.19
CA SER A 24 5.38 7.98 -1.18
C SER A 24 4.09 7.17 -0.96
N ASN A 25 3.87 6.12 -1.74
CA ASN A 25 2.57 5.49 -1.93
C ASN A 25 2.57 4.04 -1.46
N ILE A 26 1.37 3.50 -1.23
CA ILE A 26 1.14 2.08 -1.00
C ILE A 26 0.40 1.53 -2.23
N ASP A 27 1.02 0.56 -2.89
CA ASP A 27 0.44 -0.17 -4.03
C ASP A 27 0.05 -1.58 -3.58
N LEU A 28 -1.10 -2.08 -4.08
CA LEU A 28 -1.51 -3.47 -3.85
C LEU A 28 -1.74 -4.20 -5.18
N CYS A 29 -1.33 -5.47 -5.23
CA CYS A 29 -1.68 -6.41 -6.29
C CYS A 29 -2.50 -7.54 -5.66
N VAL A 30 -3.78 -7.63 -6.00
CA VAL A 30 -4.69 -8.65 -5.46
C VAL A 30 -4.85 -9.75 -6.50
N ILE A 31 -4.40 -10.95 -6.17
CA ILE A 31 -4.48 -12.13 -7.03
C ILE A 31 -5.56 -13.04 -6.47
N THR A 32 -6.58 -13.31 -7.27
CA THR A 32 -7.61 -14.32 -6.98
C THR A 32 -7.66 -15.31 -8.14
N LYS A 33 -8.45 -16.38 -8.00
CA LYS A 33 -8.55 -17.40 -9.06
C LYS A 33 -9.09 -16.77 -10.35
N GLY A 34 -8.23 -16.65 -11.36
CA GLY A 34 -8.59 -16.12 -12.68
C GLY A 34 -8.64 -14.60 -12.79
N LYS A 35 -8.24 -13.85 -11.77
CA LYS A 35 -8.23 -12.38 -11.79
C LYS A 35 -6.99 -11.82 -11.09
N VAL A 36 -6.45 -10.74 -11.66
CA VAL A 36 -5.39 -9.92 -11.07
C VAL A 36 -5.86 -8.48 -11.08
N ASP A 37 -5.93 -7.84 -9.91
CA ASP A 37 -6.24 -6.42 -9.76
C ASP A 37 -5.02 -5.65 -9.27
N TYR A 38 -4.61 -4.64 -10.04
CA TYR A 38 -3.55 -3.71 -9.65
C TYR A 38 -4.17 -2.42 -9.11
N LEU A 39 -3.89 -2.09 -7.86
CA LEU A 39 -4.36 -0.88 -7.17
C LEU A 39 -3.16 0.05 -6.96
N ARG A 40 -3.02 1.06 -7.83
CA ARG A 40 -1.85 1.97 -7.88
C ARG A 40 -2.30 3.43 -8.11
N PRO A 41 -2.32 4.29 -7.08
CA PRO A 41 -2.09 3.97 -5.68
C PRO A 41 -3.32 3.29 -5.05
N HIS A 42 -3.09 2.35 -4.15
CA HIS A 42 -4.12 1.91 -3.21
C HIS A 42 -4.32 2.94 -2.09
N ASP A 43 -3.23 3.48 -1.56
CA ASP A 43 -3.21 4.54 -0.56
C ASP A 43 -2.02 5.49 -0.77
N VAL A 44 -2.15 6.74 -0.35
CA VAL A 44 -1.09 7.76 -0.40
C VAL A 44 -0.70 8.10 1.04
N ALA A 45 0.34 7.44 1.54
CA ALA A 45 0.78 7.55 2.93
C ALA A 45 1.31 8.95 3.26
N ASN A 46 1.97 9.60 2.30
CA ASN A 46 2.55 10.93 2.47
C ASN A 46 2.15 11.85 1.31
N LYS A 47 1.63 13.03 1.63
CA LYS A 47 1.39 14.10 0.65
C LYS A 47 2.49 15.14 0.78
N LYS A 48 3.10 15.51 -0.34
CA LYS A 48 4.07 16.62 -0.38
C LYS A 48 3.36 17.91 0.03
N GLY A 49 3.97 18.69 0.92
CA GLY A 49 3.47 20.02 1.29
C GLY A 49 3.40 20.93 0.07
N VAL A 50 2.38 21.81 0.05
CA VAL A 50 2.21 22.90 -0.93
C VAL A 50 3.00 24.13 -0.52
#